data_AF-A0A9R1UZN8-F1
#
_entry.id   AF-A0A9R1UZN8-F1
#
_cell.length_a   1.000
_cell.length_b   1.000
_cell.length_c   1.000
_cell.angle_alpha   90.00
_cell.angle_beta   90.00
_cell.angle_gamma   90.00
#
_symmetry.space_group_name_H-M   'P 1'
#
loop_
_entity.id
_entity.type
_entity.pdbx_description
1 polymer ?
#
loop_
_entity_poly.entity_id
_entity_poly.type
_entity_poly.pdbx_seq_one_letter_code
_entity_poly.pdbx_strand_id
1 'polypeptide(L)'
;MKSLFLVVIAILSSAAAAKVTYNVTSFGAKGDGNTDSTKAFLSAWSSACNSTKSATIYIPTGTFLLATAITFAGERCMSSAITIRIYGTLVASSEYNAIANSGDWIRFHRVNHVTISGGTLDAKGASLWSCKTSGKSCPKGTTSLGIYNSQNIVISGLKSVNSQMFHILIDACTNVKLQGVSISASGVSPNTDGIHLISSTGVTILNSKIATGDDCISIGPGNTNLWIEKVACGPGHGISIGSLGWQLEEPGVQNITVSTVTFRGTENGVRIKTWARPSHGFVTGVVFQHVTMVNVQNPILIEQKYCPEGNNCPNQVSGVKIKDVVYEDIHGTSASQVAVKLDCSEGNPCSGIRLQDVNLNYIRGNQTQPAVSSCAYAAGTASGVLHPTSCL
;
A
#
# COMPACT_ATOMS: atom_id res chain seq x y z
N MET A 1 -6.97 -60.98 -34.35
CA MET A 1 -6.51 -60.38 -33.08
C MET A 1 -6.67 -58.87 -33.16
N LYS A 2 -7.73 -58.32 -32.56
CA LYS A 2 -7.87 -56.87 -32.33
C LYS A 2 -8.24 -56.73 -30.85
N SER A 3 -7.25 -56.45 -30.01
CA SER A 3 -7.44 -56.21 -28.58
C SER A 3 -8.23 -54.93 -28.39
N LEU A 4 -9.39 -55.05 -27.75
CA LEU A 4 -10.19 -53.93 -27.28
C LEU A 4 -9.55 -53.41 -25.99
N PHE A 5 -8.81 -52.30 -26.06
CA PHE A 5 -8.27 -51.61 -24.88
C PHE A 5 -9.42 -50.86 -24.19
N LEU A 6 -9.87 -51.36 -23.04
CA LEU A 6 -10.73 -50.60 -22.13
C LEU A 6 -9.88 -49.52 -21.45
N VAL A 7 -10.08 -48.26 -21.83
CA VAL A 7 -9.51 -47.12 -21.10
C VAL A 7 -10.42 -46.83 -19.90
N VAL A 8 -9.97 -47.21 -18.71
CA VAL A 8 -10.61 -46.81 -17.45
C VAL A 8 -10.20 -45.36 -17.17
N ILE A 9 -11.09 -44.42 -17.46
CA ILE A 9 -10.93 -43.02 -17.06
C ILE A 9 -11.22 -42.96 -15.56
N ALA A 10 -10.16 -42.97 -14.75
CA ALA A 10 -10.26 -42.66 -13.33
C ALA A 10 -10.62 -41.18 -13.18
N ILE A 11 -11.89 -40.89 -12.90
CA ILE A 11 -12.33 -39.57 -12.47
C ILE A 11 -11.76 -39.35 -11.07
N LEU A 12 -10.59 -38.72 -10.99
CA LEU A 12 -10.07 -38.16 -9.75
C LEU A 12 -11.00 -37.02 -9.34
N SER A 13 -12.07 -37.35 -8.62
CA SER A 13 -12.83 -36.36 -7.87
C SER A 13 -11.88 -35.77 -6.83
N SER A 14 -11.39 -34.55 -7.06
CA SER A 14 -10.74 -33.77 -6.02
C SER A 14 -11.80 -33.51 -4.95
N ALA A 15 -11.87 -34.37 -3.94
CA ALA A 15 -12.69 -34.13 -2.76
C ALA A 15 -12.20 -32.81 -2.17
N ALA A 16 -12.96 -31.73 -2.36
CA ALA A 16 -12.68 -30.46 -1.73
C ALA A 16 -12.63 -30.75 -0.22
N ALA A 17 -11.45 -30.62 0.38
CA ALA A 17 -11.26 -30.88 1.79
C ALA A 17 -12.32 -30.13 2.59
N ALA A 18 -13.05 -30.83 3.46
CA ALA A 18 -14.16 -30.26 4.20
C ALA A 18 -13.69 -29.01 4.97
N LYS A 19 -14.14 -27.83 4.55
CA LYS A 19 -13.83 -26.56 5.20
C LYS A 19 -14.72 -26.40 6.43
N VAL A 20 -14.10 -26.19 7.59
CA VAL A 20 -14.84 -25.88 8.82
C VAL A 20 -15.18 -24.40 8.83
N THR A 21 -16.42 -24.04 9.17
CA THR A 21 -16.85 -22.64 9.22
C THR A 21 -17.17 -22.23 10.66
N TYR A 22 -16.57 -21.13 11.11
CA TYR A 22 -16.76 -20.52 12.41
C TYR A 22 -17.46 -19.16 12.21
N ASN A 23 -18.76 -19.11 12.48
CA ASN A 23 -19.53 -17.87 12.40
C ASN A 23 -19.30 -17.04 13.67
N VAL A 24 -18.86 -15.79 13.54
CA VAL A 24 -18.59 -14.91 14.70
C VAL A 24 -19.81 -14.72 15.60
N THR A 25 -21.03 -14.79 15.08
CA THR A 25 -22.26 -14.68 15.90
C THR A 25 -22.46 -15.88 16.81
N SER A 26 -21.95 -17.06 16.45
CA SER A 26 -21.93 -18.24 17.32
C SER A 26 -21.01 -18.07 18.52
N PHE A 27 -20.10 -17.10 18.49
CA PHE A 27 -19.22 -16.70 19.58
C PHE A 27 -19.71 -15.45 20.32
N GLY A 28 -20.94 -15.00 20.04
CA GLY A 28 -21.57 -13.86 20.72
C GLY A 28 -21.34 -12.50 20.07
N ALA A 29 -20.73 -12.42 18.89
CA ALA A 29 -20.64 -11.17 18.14
C ALA A 29 -22.05 -10.69 17.75
N LYS A 30 -22.30 -9.38 17.85
CA LYS A 30 -23.58 -8.77 17.45
C LYS A 30 -23.37 -7.74 16.36
N GLY A 31 -24.15 -7.87 15.29
CA GLY A 31 -24.10 -6.99 14.11
C GLY A 31 -24.86 -5.67 14.29
N ASP A 32 -24.92 -5.12 15.51
CA ASP A 32 -25.71 -3.94 15.89
C ASP A 32 -24.91 -2.62 15.91
N GLY A 33 -23.59 -2.69 15.68
CA GLY A 33 -22.67 -1.55 15.68
C GLY A 33 -22.35 -0.97 17.06
N ASN A 34 -22.87 -1.55 18.15
CA ASN A 34 -22.80 -0.99 19.49
C ASN A 34 -22.23 -1.98 20.52
N THR A 35 -22.53 -3.27 20.39
CA THR A 35 -22.03 -4.30 21.30
C THR A 35 -20.61 -4.69 20.90
N ASP A 36 -19.67 -4.57 21.84
CA ASP A 36 -18.27 -4.96 21.60
C ASP A 36 -18.17 -6.45 21.26
N SER A 37 -17.76 -6.71 20.02
CA SER A 37 -17.60 -8.05 19.44
C SER A 37 -16.15 -8.52 19.47
N THR A 38 -15.21 -7.74 20.02
CA THR A 38 -13.78 -8.05 20.07
C THR A 38 -13.49 -9.48 20.56
N LYS A 39 -14.07 -9.87 21.71
CA LYS A 39 -13.86 -11.21 22.29
C LYS A 39 -14.38 -12.32 21.38
N ALA A 40 -15.53 -12.12 20.76
CA ALA A 40 -16.13 -13.11 19.86
C ALA A 40 -15.24 -13.36 18.62
N PHE A 41 -14.63 -12.31 18.07
CA PHE A 41 -13.68 -12.44 16.96
C PHE A 41 -12.42 -13.19 17.36
N LEU A 42 -11.86 -12.91 18.54
CA LEU A 42 -10.71 -13.66 19.08
C LEU A 42 -11.05 -15.14 19.32
N SER A 43 -12.24 -15.46 19.83
CA SER A 43 -12.68 -16.85 20.01
C SER A 43 -12.90 -17.58 18.68
N ALA A 44 -13.47 -16.90 17.68
CA ALA A 44 -13.61 -17.45 16.33
C ALA A 44 -12.24 -17.72 15.69
N TRP A 45 -11.28 -16.80 15.84
CA TRP A 45 -9.90 -17.00 15.40
C TRP A 45 -9.25 -18.18 16.10
N SER A 46 -9.33 -18.26 17.43
CA SER A 46 -8.76 -19.38 18.20
C SER A 46 -9.29 -20.73 17.72
N SER A 47 -10.60 -20.80 17.46
CA SER A 47 -11.24 -22.03 16.95
C SER A 47 -10.78 -22.38 15.53
N ALA A 48 -10.73 -21.39 14.64
CA ALA A 48 -10.21 -21.55 13.28
C ALA A 48 -8.73 -21.98 13.29
N CYS A 49 -7.93 -21.40 14.17
CA CYS A 49 -6.52 -21.63 14.26
C CYS A 49 -6.18 -23.03 14.81
N ASN A 50 -6.99 -23.55 15.74
CA ASN A 50 -6.86 -24.91 16.27
C ASN A 50 -7.47 -26.00 15.37
N SER A 51 -8.13 -25.63 14.26
CA SER A 51 -8.68 -26.60 13.32
C SER A 51 -7.58 -27.36 12.59
N THR A 52 -7.67 -28.69 12.53
CA THR A 52 -6.78 -29.54 11.70
C THR A 52 -7.12 -29.48 10.20
N LYS A 53 -8.24 -28.84 9.84
CA LYS A 53 -8.68 -28.60 8.46
C LYS A 53 -8.59 -27.11 8.13
N SER A 54 -8.58 -26.77 6.84
CA SER A 54 -8.74 -25.38 6.41
C SER A 54 -10.04 -24.80 6.98
N ALA A 55 -9.96 -23.60 7.53
CA ALA A 55 -11.05 -22.97 8.26
C ALA A 55 -11.54 -21.70 7.56
N THR A 56 -12.82 -21.40 7.72
CA THR A 56 -13.43 -20.12 7.32
C THR A 56 -13.99 -19.44 8.56
N ILE A 57 -13.55 -18.23 8.85
CA ILE A 57 -14.22 -17.33 9.79
C ILE A 57 -15.25 -16.56 8.98
N TYR A 58 -16.53 -16.77 9.28
CA TYR A 58 -17.65 -16.15 8.59
C TYR A 58 -18.19 -14.98 9.40
N ILE A 59 -18.18 -13.79 8.79
CA ILE A 59 -18.74 -12.56 9.37
C ILE A 59 -19.95 -12.18 8.50
N PRO A 60 -21.19 -12.36 8.99
CA PRO A 60 -22.39 -12.09 8.22
C PRO A 60 -22.58 -10.59 7.97
N THR A 61 -23.60 -10.26 7.19
CA THR A 61 -24.09 -8.88 7.06
C THR A 61 -24.47 -8.31 8.43
N GLY A 62 -24.12 -7.06 8.67
CA GLY A 62 -24.29 -6.36 9.94
C GLY A 62 -23.11 -5.44 10.22
N THR A 63 -23.20 -4.66 11.29
CA THR A 63 -22.10 -3.80 11.74
C THR A 63 -21.57 -4.33 13.06
N PHE A 64 -20.29 -4.70 13.12
CA PHE A 64 -19.69 -5.30 14.31
C PHE A 64 -18.69 -4.32 14.92
N LEU A 65 -18.98 -3.85 16.13
CA LEU A 65 -18.04 -3.01 16.87
C LEU A 65 -16.87 -3.87 17.35
N LEU A 66 -15.65 -3.47 17.00
CA LEU A 66 -14.42 -3.93 17.63
C LEU A 66 -13.91 -2.78 18.48
N ALA A 67 -14.33 -2.75 19.76
CA ALA A 67 -14.13 -1.59 20.62
C ALA A 67 -12.65 -1.34 20.96
N THR A 68 -11.81 -2.37 20.84
CA THR A 68 -10.36 -2.30 21.10
C THR A 68 -9.59 -2.96 19.95
N ALA A 69 -8.27 -2.74 19.95
CA ALA A 69 -7.40 -3.40 18.99
C ALA A 69 -7.32 -4.91 19.21
N ILE A 70 -7.26 -5.66 18.11
CA ILE A 70 -7.20 -7.13 18.12
C ILE A 70 -5.97 -7.63 17.37
N THR A 71 -5.39 -8.72 17.86
CA THR A 71 -4.28 -9.42 17.20
C THR A 71 -4.63 -10.88 16.96
N PHE A 72 -4.52 -11.29 15.70
CA PHE A 72 -4.66 -12.65 15.22
C PHE A 72 -3.26 -13.24 15.00
N ALA A 73 -2.83 -14.03 15.98
CA ALA A 73 -1.49 -14.63 16.04
C ALA A 73 -1.49 -16.02 15.37
N GLY A 74 -0.44 -16.34 14.60
CA GLY A 74 -0.34 -17.56 13.79
C GLY A 74 0.79 -18.53 14.17
N GLU A 75 1.63 -18.23 15.16
CA GLU A 75 2.84 -19.00 15.50
C GLU A 75 2.56 -20.46 15.87
N ARG A 76 1.34 -20.77 16.32
CA ARG A 76 0.90 -22.11 16.73
C ARG A 76 -0.36 -22.56 15.99
N CYS A 77 -0.62 -21.97 14.83
CA CYS A 77 -1.81 -22.29 14.07
C CYS A 77 -1.70 -23.67 13.43
N MET A 78 -2.67 -24.53 13.73
CA MET A 78 -2.79 -25.88 13.19
C MET A 78 -3.47 -25.90 11.81
N SER A 79 -4.31 -24.89 11.52
CA SER A 79 -5.02 -24.84 10.26
C SER A 79 -4.08 -24.58 9.09
N SER A 80 -4.22 -25.37 8.03
CA SER A 80 -3.42 -25.24 6.82
C SER A 80 -3.73 -23.98 6.01
N ALA A 81 -4.92 -23.40 6.18
CA ALA A 81 -5.34 -22.15 5.57
C ALA A 81 -6.56 -21.59 6.29
N ILE A 82 -6.60 -20.27 6.50
CA ILE A 82 -7.73 -19.58 7.11
C ILE A 82 -8.27 -18.53 6.15
N THR A 83 -9.57 -18.62 5.84
CA THR A 83 -10.29 -17.56 5.11
C THR A 83 -11.16 -16.77 6.07
N ILE A 84 -10.92 -15.47 6.19
CA ILE A 84 -11.82 -14.53 6.85
C ILE A 84 -12.74 -13.96 5.78
N ARG A 85 -14.00 -14.36 5.81
CA ARG A 85 -15.00 -13.96 4.83
C ARG A 85 -15.94 -12.95 5.44
N ILE A 86 -15.83 -11.71 4.99
CA ILE A 86 -16.53 -10.55 5.54
C ILE A 86 -17.65 -10.14 4.59
N TYR A 87 -18.89 -10.26 5.05
CA TYR A 87 -20.06 -9.72 4.36
C TYR A 87 -20.55 -8.40 4.99
N GLY A 88 -20.25 -8.18 6.27
CA GLY A 88 -20.63 -6.98 7.02
C GLY A 88 -19.57 -5.88 7.04
N THR A 89 -19.71 -5.01 8.03
CA THR A 89 -18.78 -3.93 8.36
C THR A 89 -18.20 -4.18 9.74
N LEU A 90 -16.87 -4.13 9.87
CA LEU A 90 -16.21 -3.99 11.15
C LEU A 90 -16.04 -2.50 11.40
N VAL A 91 -16.38 -2.03 12.59
CA VAL A 91 -16.32 -0.61 12.94
C VAL A 91 -15.54 -0.43 14.24
N ALA A 92 -14.67 0.58 14.27
CA ALA A 92 -13.99 1.01 15.47
C ALA A 92 -14.92 1.82 16.39
N SER A 93 -14.49 2.04 17.63
CA SER A 93 -15.15 3.01 18.52
C SER A 93 -15.19 4.41 17.88
N SER A 94 -16.28 5.16 18.13
CA SER A 94 -16.36 6.58 17.79
C SER A 94 -15.36 7.44 18.57
N GLU A 95 -14.98 6.97 19.77
CA GLU A 95 -13.93 7.56 20.58
C GLU A 95 -12.56 7.13 20.04
N TYR A 96 -11.91 8.01 19.28
CA TYR A 96 -10.66 7.66 18.60
C TYR A 96 -9.58 7.15 19.56
N ASN A 97 -9.55 7.65 20.80
CA ASN A 97 -8.61 7.25 21.85
C ASN A 97 -8.68 5.76 22.21
N ALA A 98 -9.81 5.09 21.96
CA ALA A 98 -9.97 3.67 22.26
C ALA A 98 -8.96 2.77 21.50
N ILE A 99 -8.49 3.23 20.33
CA ILE A 99 -7.53 2.49 19.50
C ILE A 99 -6.30 3.32 19.09
N ALA A 100 -6.27 4.64 19.33
CA ALA A 100 -5.28 5.52 18.72
C ALA A 100 -3.81 5.29 19.13
N ASN A 101 -3.54 4.45 20.12
CA ASN A 101 -2.19 4.13 20.59
C ASN A 101 -1.84 2.62 20.47
N SER A 102 -2.67 1.83 19.77
CA SER A 102 -2.43 0.39 19.63
C SER A 102 -1.41 0.01 18.55
N GLY A 103 -0.98 0.98 17.74
CA GLY A 103 -0.22 0.77 16.51
C GLY A 103 -1.13 0.33 15.36
N ASP A 104 -1.85 -0.79 15.55
CA ASP A 104 -2.86 -1.30 14.61
C ASP A 104 -4.18 -1.57 15.32
N TRP A 105 -5.28 -1.37 14.63
CA TRP A 105 -6.61 -1.77 15.09
C TRP A 105 -6.84 -3.27 14.88
N ILE A 106 -6.58 -3.78 13.67
CA ILE A 106 -6.64 -5.21 13.36
C ILE A 106 -5.25 -5.65 12.92
N ARG A 107 -4.63 -6.53 13.71
CA ARG A 107 -3.29 -7.04 13.43
C ARG A 107 -3.33 -8.54 13.10
N PHE A 108 -2.66 -8.94 12.04
CA PHE A 108 -2.25 -10.33 11.79
C PHE A 108 -0.75 -10.44 11.97
N HIS A 109 -0.31 -11.41 12.77
CA HIS A 109 1.10 -11.58 13.08
C HIS A 109 1.52 -13.04 12.94
N ARG A 110 2.59 -13.27 12.18
CA ARG A 110 3.17 -14.61 11.93
C ARG A 110 2.14 -15.63 11.45
N VAL A 111 1.24 -15.19 10.55
CA VAL A 111 0.24 -16.06 9.94
C VAL A 111 0.72 -16.56 8.58
N ASN A 112 0.25 -17.74 8.19
CA ASN A 112 0.54 -18.36 6.90
C ASN A 112 -0.76 -18.80 6.22
N HIS A 113 -0.87 -18.60 4.90
CA HIS A 113 -2.06 -18.97 4.10
C HIS A 113 -3.37 -18.35 4.61
N VAL A 114 -3.34 -17.04 4.92
CA VAL A 114 -4.53 -16.29 5.33
C VAL A 114 -5.11 -15.51 4.16
N THR A 115 -6.42 -15.65 3.96
CA THR A 115 -7.20 -14.86 3.00
C THR A 115 -8.20 -13.97 3.73
N ILE A 116 -8.14 -12.66 3.52
CA ILE A 116 -9.17 -11.69 3.94
C ILE A 116 -10.00 -11.34 2.72
N SER A 117 -11.30 -11.64 2.75
CA SER A 117 -12.19 -11.54 1.59
C SER A 117 -13.43 -10.70 1.87
N GLY A 118 -13.58 -9.60 1.14
CA GLY A 118 -14.74 -8.72 1.15
C GLY A 118 -14.85 -7.81 2.39
N GLY A 119 -16.02 -7.22 2.55
CA GLY A 119 -16.42 -6.42 3.71
C GLY A 119 -15.81 -5.03 3.77
N THR A 120 -16.14 -4.33 4.86
CA THR A 120 -15.67 -2.97 5.14
C THR A 120 -15.02 -2.90 6.52
N LEU A 121 -13.87 -2.22 6.61
CA LEU A 121 -13.24 -1.79 7.85
C LEU A 121 -13.42 -0.27 7.96
N ASP A 122 -14.14 0.21 8.97
CA ASP A 122 -14.31 1.64 9.25
C ASP A 122 -13.67 1.98 10.60
N ALA A 123 -12.48 2.60 10.57
CA ALA A 123 -11.71 2.92 11.77
C ALA A 123 -12.05 4.28 12.38
N LYS A 124 -13.12 4.95 11.91
CA LYS A 124 -13.68 6.19 12.50
C LYS A 124 -12.66 7.32 12.72
N GLY A 125 -11.71 7.50 11.80
CA GLY A 125 -10.59 8.44 11.97
C GLY A 125 -10.91 9.94 11.95
N ALA A 126 -12.11 10.34 11.51
CA ALA A 126 -12.45 11.75 11.26
C ALA A 126 -12.27 12.69 12.47
N SER A 127 -12.63 12.23 13.66
CA SER A 127 -12.48 13.00 14.90
C SER A 127 -11.00 13.19 15.27
N LEU A 128 -10.15 12.19 15.06
CA LEU A 128 -8.70 12.32 15.26
C LEU A 128 -8.08 13.28 14.24
N TRP A 129 -8.48 13.21 12.96
CA TRP A 129 -7.98 14.15 11.95
C TRP A 129 -8.34 15.59 12.29
N SER A 130 -9.56 15.82 12.79
CA SER A 130 -10.01 17.13 13.28
C SER A 130 -9.17 17.61 14.47
N CYS A 131 -8.78 16.71 15.37
CA CYS A 131 -7.84 17.02 16.45
C CYS A 131 -6.49 17.47 15.87
N LYS A 132 -5.87 16.65 15.00
CA LYS A 132 -4.53 16.92 14.43
C LYS A 132 -4.48 18.24 13.67
N THR A 133 -5.50 18.54 12.88
CA THR A 133 -5.59 19.79 12.09
C THR A 133 -5.84 21.03 12.96
N SER A 134 -6.35 20.88 14.18
CA SER A 134 -6.53 21.99 15.13
C SER A 134 -5.23 22.43 15.83
N GLY A 135 -4.09 21.78 15.58
CA GLY A 135 -2.81 22.07 16.22
C GLY A 135 -2.73 21.66 17.69
N LYS A 136 -3.71 20.91 18.19
CA LYS A 136 -3.71 20.35 19.55
C LYS A 136 -2.75 19.16 19.65
N SER A 137 -2.35 18.83 20.88
CA SER A 137 -1.72 17.55 21.17
C SER A 137 -2.74 16.43 20.97
N CYS A 138 -2.46 15.54 20.03
CA CYS A 138 -3.33 14.44 19.64
C CYS A 138 -2.52 13.15 19.56
N PRO A 139 -3.15 11.99 19.80
CA PRO A 139 -2.51 10.70 19.58
C PRO A 139 -1.96 10.55 18.15
N LYS A 140 -0.96 9.69 17.99
CA LYS A 140 -0.40 9.35 16.68
C LYS A 140 -1.48 8.78 15.75
N GLY A 141 -2.38 7.98 16.30
CA GLY A 141 -3.40 7.25 15.55
C GLY A 141 -2.97 5.81 15.28
N THR A 142 -3.88 5.04 14.71
CA THR A 142 -3.70 3.60 14.48
C THR A 142 -3.92 3.23 13.03
N THR A 143 -3.18 2.24 12.56
CA THR A 143 -3.36 1.62 11.25
C THR A 143 -4.62 0.74 11.28
N SER A 144 -5.44 0.77 10.23
CA SER A 144 -6.68 -0.04 10.22
C SER A 144 -6.40 -1.55 10.17
N LEU A 145 -5.49 -1.97 9.27
CA LEU A 145 -5.09 -3.37 9.11
C LEU A 145 -3.57 -3.50 8.99
N GLY A 146 -2.93 -4.20 9.93
CA GLY A 146 -1.50 -4.51 9.88
C GLY A 146 -1.25 -6.00 9.70
N ILE A 147 -0.40 -6.36 8.74
CA ILE A 147 0.05 -7.74 8.48
C ILE A 147 1.56 -7.80 8.70
N TYR A 148 2.00 -8.63 9.64
CA TYR A 148 3.38 -8.65 10.10
C TYR A 148 3.99 -10.05 10.04
N ASN A 149 5.25 -10.15 9.61
CA ASN A 149 6.04 -11.38 9.70
C ASN A 149 5.33 -12.61 9.09
N SER A 150 4.56 -12.41 8.02
CA SER A 150 3.57 -13.38 7.52
C SER A 150 3.86 -13.81 6.09
N GLN A 151 3.32 -14.96 5.69
CA GLN A 151 3.54 -15.52 4.35
C GLN A 151 2.23 -15.96 3.68
N ASN A 152 2.18 -15.89 2.36
CA ASN A 152 1.06 -16.38 1.55
C ASN A 152 -0.27 -15.72 1.93
N ILE A 153 -0.28 -14.39 1.88
CA ILE A 153 -1.43 -13.59 2.31
C ILE A 153 -2.21 -13.09 1.10
N VAL A 154 -3.54 -13.20 1.16
CA VAL A 154 -4.43 -12.65 0.13
C VAL A 154 -5.42 -11.69 0.78
N ILE A 155 -5.48 -10.46 0.28
CA ILE A 155 -6.51 -9.49 0.62
C ILE A 155 -7.32 -9.19 -0.65
N SER A 156 -8.59 -9.57 -0.66
CA SER A 156 -9.42 -9.52 -1.87
C SER A 156 -10.74 -8.81 -1.63
N GLY A 157 -11.02 -7.76 -2.41
CA GLY A 157 -12.30 -7.04 -2.36
C GLY A 157 -12.57 -6.28 -1.06
N LEU A 158 -11.56 -6.07 -0.23
CA LEU A 158 -11.68 -5.37 1.05
C LEU A 158 -11.90 -3.87 0.82
N LYS A 159 -12.83 -3.28 1.56
CA LYS A 159 -12.97 -1.83 1.69
C LYS A 159 -12.35 -1.37 3.01
N SER A 160 -11.43 -0.41 2.98
CA SER A 160 -10.89 0.23 4.18
C SER A 160 -11.22 1.71 4.15
N VAL A 161 -11.96 2.20 5.14
CA VAL A 161 -12.47 3.56 5.19
C VAL A 161 -12.09 4.26 6.49
N ASN A 162 -11.79 5.55 6.38
CA ASN A 162 -11.51 6.43 7.52
C ASN A 162 -10.48 5.90 8.53
N SER A 163 -9.31 5.49 8.05
CA SER A 163 -8.22 5.08 8.94
C SER A 163 -7.68 6.25 9.78
N GLN A 164 -7.31 6.01 11.03
CA GLN A 164 -6.70 7.04 11.88
C GLN A 164 -5.27 7.41 11.42
N MET A 165 -4.57 6.44 10.84
CA MET A 165 -3.31 6.57 10.11
C MET A 165 -3.38 5.74 8.81
N PHE A 166 -2.41 4.87 8.54
CA PHE A 166 -2.34 4.04 7.35
C PHE A 166 -3.56 3.11 7.26
N HIS A 167 -4.05 2.83 6.06
CA HIS A 167 -5.17 1.91 5.88
C HIS A 167 -4.72 0.46 5.95
N ILE A 168 -3.66 0.11 5.23
CA ILE A 168 -3.10 -1.24 5.23
C ILE A 168 -1.57 -1.16 5.37
N LEU A 169 -1.02 -1.87 6.34
CA LEU A 169 0.42 -2.04 6.53
C LEU A 169 0.83 -3.48 6.27
N ILE A 170 1.82 -3.69 5.41
CA ILE A 170 2.48 -4.97 5.17
C ILE A 170 3.94 -4.86 5.58
N ASP A 171 4.32 -5.57 6.64
CA ASP A 171 5.64 -5.50 7.26
C ASP A 171 6.26 -6.90 7.37
N ALA A 172 7.49 -7.06 6.89
CA ALA A 172 8.25 -8.30 6.98
C ALA A 172 7.50 -9.51 6.39
N CYS A 173 6.77 -9.31 5.28
CA CYS A 173 5.95 -10.36 4.68
C CYS A 173 6.54 -10.92 3.39
N THR A 174 6.17 -12.16 3.07
CA THR A 174 6.54 -12.83 1.81
C THR A 174 5.31 -13.32 1.07
N ASN A 175 5.25 -13.11 -0.25
CA ASN A 175 4.14 -13.56 -1.09
C ASN A 175 2.78 -13.02 -0.60
N VAL A 176 2.56 -11.72 -0.82
CA VAL A 176 1.33 -11.02 -0.43
C VAL A 176 0.61 -10.55 -1.69
N LYS A 177 -0.68 -10.81 -1.80
CA LYS A 177 -1.51 -10.35 -2.91
C LYS A 177 -2.67 -9.49 -2.41
N LEU A 178 -2.73 -8.25 -2.86
CA LEU A 178 -3.88 -7.36 -2.69
C LEU A 178 -4.59 -7.22 -4.03
N GLN A 179 -5.90 -7.51 -4.09
CA GLN A 179 -6.66 -7.45 -5.34
C GLN A 179 -8.06 -6.87 -5.12
N GLY A 180 -8.44 -5.87 -5.91
CA GLY A 180 -9.78 -5.29 -5.82
C GLY A 180 -10.00 -4.51 -4.53
N VAL A 181 -8.93 -4.02 -3.90
CA VAL A 181 -9.03 -3.26 -2.65
C VAL A 181 -9.51 -1.85 -2.94
N SER A 182 -10.42 -1.35 -2.11
CA SER A 182 -10.92 0.02 -2.17
C SER A 182 -10.58 0.75 -0.86
N ILE A 183 -9.86 1.85 -0.96
CA ILE A 183 -9.45 2.68 0.18
C ILE A 183 -10.03 4.08 0.02
N SER A 184 -10.64 4.61 1.09
CA SER A 184 -11.16 5.97 1.10
C SER A 184 -11.00 6.67 2.45
N ALA A 185 -10.36 7.83 2.43
CA ALA A 185 -10.36 8.82 3.50
C ALA A 185 -10.48 10.23 2.89
N SER A 186 -10.58 11.25 3.73
CA SER A 186 -10.61 12.64 3.28
C SER A 186 -9.30 13.01 2.57
N GLY A 187 -9.34 13.83 1.51
CA GLY A 187 -8.12 14.30 0.84
C GLY A 187 -7.21 15.16 1.72
N VAL A 188 -7.70 15.59 2.89
CA VAL A 188 -6.95 16.36 3.89
C VAL A 188 -6.69 15.56 5.19
N SER A 189 -6.91 14.24 5.20
CA SER A 189 -6.63 13.43 6.39
C SER A 189 -5.13 13.15 6.55
N PRO A 190 -4.51 13.56 7.67
CA PRO A 190 -3.05 13.51 7.81
C PRO A 190 -2.54 12.08 8.02
N ASN A 191 -1.48 11.71 7.29
CA ASN A 191 -0.76 10.43 7.40
C ASN A 191 -1.66 9.21 7.20
N THR A 192 -2.57 9.30 6.22
CA THR A 192 -3.52 8.24 5.89
C THR A 192 -3.09 7.41 4.70
N ASP A 193 -1.81 7.01 4.63
CA ASP A 193 -1.28 6.19 3.54
C ASP A 193 -2.22 5.02 3.20
N GLY A 194 -2.45 4.78 1.91
CA GLY A 194 -3.33 3.70 1.49
C GLY A 194 -2.74 2.34 1.83
N ILE A 195 -1.70 1.94 1.11
CA ILE A 195 -0.94 0.72 1.38
C ILE A 195 0.50 1.10 1.71
N HIS A 196 0.93 0.82 2.93
CA HIS A 196 2.30 1.04 3.38
C HIS A 196 3.04 -0.30 3.41
N LEU A 197 4.17 -0.39 2.72
CA LEU A 197 4.99 -1.60 2.59
C LEU A 197 6.35 -1.37 3.23
N ILE A 198 6.82 -2.34 4.03
CA ILE A 198 8.16 -2.31 4.62
C ILE A 198 8.72 -3.74 4.71
N SER A 199 10.03 -3.90 4.45
CA SER A 199 10.76 -5.16 4.62
C SER A 199 10.13 -6.40 3.96
N SER A 200 9.39 -6.24 2.86
CA SER A 200 8.57 -7.32 2.29
C SER A 200 9.03 -7.75 0.89
N THR A 201 8.80 -9.02 0.54
CA THR A 201 9.18 -9.58 -0.77
C THR A 201 8.02 -10.26 -1.48
N GLY A 202 7.91 -10.05 -2.79
CA GLY A 202 6.87 -10.68 -3.60
C GLY A 202 5.48 -10.17 -3.24
N VAL A 203 5.29 -8.84 -3.26
CA VAL A 203 3.97 -8.23 -3.05
C VAL A 203 3.37 -7.84 -4.40
N THR A 204 2.14 -8.26 -4.64
CA THR A 204 1.38 -7.90 -5.84
C THR A 204 0.13 -7.10 -5.46
N ILE A 205 -0.07 -5.92 -6.05
CA ILE A 205 -1.23 -5.06 -5.83
C ILE A 205 -1.95 -4.85 -7.16
N LEU A 206 -3.19 -5.32 -7.27
CA LEU A 206 -3.93 -5.35 -8.53
C LEU A 206 -5.32 -4.69 -8.42
N ASN A 207 -5.75 -4.02 -9.48
CA ASN A 207 -7.15 -3.61 -9.70
C ASN A 207 -7.75 -2.84 -8.50
N SER A 208 -7.01 -1.87 -7.94
CA SER A 208 -7.37 -1.23 -6.67
C SER A 208 -7.63 0.27 -6.85
N LYS A 209 -8.49 0.82 -5.99
CA LYS A 209 -8.83 2.25 -5.99
C LYS A 209 -8.51 2.84 -4.62
N ILE A 210 -7.71 3.88 -4.59
CA ILE A 210 -7.17 4.44 -3.34
C ILE A 210 -7.31 5.96 -3.39
N ALA A 211 -8.02 6.50 -2.40
CA ALA A 211 -8.21 7.93 -2.18
C ALA A 211 -7.92 8.23 -0.70
N THR A 212 -6.90 9.04 -0.44
CA THR A 212 -6.42 9.31 0.92
C THR A 212 -5.92 10.76 1.01
N GLY A 213 -5.46 11.17 2.19
CA GLY A 213 -4.77 12.45 2.38
C GLY A 213 -3.25 12.33 2.41
N ASP A 214 -2.69 11.16 2.06
CA ASP A 214 -1.25 10.93 1.99
C ASP A 214 -0.91 9.96 0.84
N ASP A 215 0.23 9.27 0.88
CA ASP A 215 0.67 8.35 -0.17
C ASP A 215 -0.43 7.32 -0.52
N CYS A 216 -0.70 7.16 -1.82
CA CYS A 216 -1.57 6.09 -2.33
C CYS A 216 -0.98 4.72 -1.99
N ILE A 217 0.31 4.54 -2.32
CA ILE A 217 1.13 3.39 -1.92
C ILE A 217 2.50 3.93 -1.52
N SER A 218 2.97 3.58 -0.33
CA SER A 218 4.27 3.95 0.21
C SER A 218 5.16 2.71 0.32
N ILE A 219 6.36 2.77 -0.26
CA ILE A 219 7.31 1.65 -0.36
C ILE A 219 8.55 2.02 0.45
N GLY A 220 8.58 1.59 1.71
CA GLY A 220 9.69 1.81 2.63
C GLY A 220 10.91 0.92 2.37
N PRO A 221 11.97 1.04 3.21
CA PRO A 221 13.17 0.22 3.13
C PRO A 221 12.90 -1.29 3.14
N GLY A 222 13.78 -2.06 2.48
CA GLY A 222 13.78 -3.52 2.51
C GLY A 222 12.73 -4.22 1.65
N ASN A 223 12.01 -3.49 0.79
CA ASN A 223 11.08 -4.09 -0.16
C ASN A 223 11.79 -4.59 -1.43
N THR A 224 11.45 -5.80 -1.86
CA THR A 224 11.96 -6.37 -3.12
C THR A 224 10.87 -7.11 -3.90
N ASN A 225 10.95 -7.12 -5.23
CA ASN A 225 10.02 -7.87 -6.09
C ASN A 225 8.55 -7.42 -5.88
N LEU A 226 8.26 -6.15 -6.16
CA LEU A 226 6.90 -5.62 -6.09
C LEU A 226 6.30 -5.45 -7.48
N TRP A 227 5.02 -5.84 -7.63
CA TRP A 227 4.24 -5.63 -8.85
C TRP A 227 2.95 -4.88 -8.53
N ILE A 228 2.80 -3.66 -9.04
CA ILE A 228 1.64 -2.81 -8.84
C ILE A 228 1.01 -2.57 -10.20
N GLU A 229 -0.26 -2.96 -10.39
CA GLU A 229 -0.92 -2.87 -11.68
C GLU A 229 -2.40 -2.51 -11.60
N LYS A 230 -2.90 -1.69 -12.54
CA LYS A 230 -4.32 -1.31 -12.63
C LYS A 230 -4.79 -0.65 -11.33
N VAL A 231 -4.04 0.35 -10.86
CA VAL A 231 -4.37 1.11 -9.65
C VAL A 231 -4.84 2.51 -10.04
N ALA A 232 -5.93 2.96 -9.42
CA ALA A 232 -6.39 4.34 -9.49
C ALA A 232 -6.10 5.05 -8.17
N CYS A 233 -5.20 6.03 -8.20
CA CYS A 233 -4.81 6.86 -7.06
C CYS A 233 -5.43 8.25 -7.20
N GLY A 234 -6.00 8.77 -6.11
CA GLY A 234 -6.36 10.19 -6.04
C GLY A 234 -7.69 10.49 -5.35
N PRO A 235 -7.74 11.53 -4.49
CA PRO A 235 -6.62 12.40 -4.05
C PRO A 235 -5.57 11.67 -3.19
N GLY A 236 -4.45 12.34 -2.87
CA GLY A 236 -3.34 11.80 -2.06
C GLY A 236 -1.95 12.23 -2.59
N HIS A 237 -0.87 11.61 -2.10
CA HIS A 237 0.52 11.96 -2.43
C HIS A 237 1.18 11.05 -3.49
N GLY A 238 0.41 10.21 -4.19
CA GLY A 238 0.93 9.36 -5.28
C GLY A 238 1.52 8.03 -4.81
N ILE A 239 2.27 7.37 -5.69
CA ILE A 239 3.02 6.16 -5.35
C ILE A 239 4.45 6.57 -5.08
N SER A 240 4.90 6.37 -3.84
CA SER A 240 6.18 6.85 -3.35
C SER A 240 7.08 5.70 -2.93
N ILE A 241 8.29 5.65 -3.49
CA ILE A 241 9.40 4.88 -2.93
C ILE A 241 10.11 5.77 -1.91
N GLY A 242 10.12 5.31 -0.66
CA GLY A 242 10.69 6.00 0.49
C GLY A 242 9.67 6.57 1.47
N SER A 243 10.12 7.35 2.45
CA SER A 243 11.47 7.89 2.55
C SER A 243 12.53 6.83 2.90
N LEU A 244 13.62 6.78 2.13
CA LEU A 244 14.86 6.08 2.47
C LEU A 244 15.88 7.06 3.05
N GLY A 245 16.87 6.58 3.77
CA GLY A 245 17.98 7.34 4.35
C GLY A 245 17.69 7.83 5.78
N TRP A 246 16.74 7.20 6.48
CA TRP A 246 16.48 7.55 7.88
C TRP A 246 17.61 7.07 8.79
N GLN A 247 18.16 5.90 8.48
CA GLN A 247 19.32 5.31 9.15
C GLN A 247 20.50 5.21 8.18
N LEU A 248 21.72 5.22 8.74
CA LEU A 248 22.94 5.01 7.96
C LEU A 248 22.92 3.62 7.31
N GLU A 249 22.63 2.60 8.12
CA GLU A 249 22.43 1.22 7.70
C GLU A 249 20.94 0.93 7.60
N GLU A 250 20.45 0.79 6.38
CA GLU A 250 19.08 0.37 6.09
C GLU A 250 19.04 -0.46 4.80
N PRO A 251 18.15 -1.46 4.70
CA PRO A 251 18.04 -2.26 3.50
C PRO A 251 17.48 -1.45 2.32
N GLY A 252 18.04 -1.65 1.13
CA GLY A 252 17.57 -0.98 -0.08
C GLY A 252 16.20 -1.44 -0.57
N VAL A 253 15.72 -0.79 -1.62
CA VAL A 253 14.51 -1.14 -2.36
C VAL A 253 14.89 -1.56 -3.77
N GLN A 254 14.37 -2.70 -4.24
CA GLN A 254 14.76 -3.20 -5.57
C GLN A 254 13.69 -3.99 -6.31
N ASN A 255 13.81 -4.03 -7.63
CA ASN A 255 12.92 -4.80 -8.51
C ASN A 255 11.44 -4.43 -8.29
N ILE A 256 11.10 -3.19 -8.62
CA ILE A 256 9.77 -2.61 -8.43
C ILE A 256 9.18 -2.32 -9.80
N THR A 257 8.00 -2.84 -10.08
CA THR A 257 7.25 -2.47 -11.29
C THR A 257 5.91 -1.87 -10.91
N VAL A 258 5.64 -0.68 -11.45
CA VAL A 258 4.36 0.03 -11.37
C VAL A 258 3.87 0.21 -12.80
N SER A 259 2.77 -0.44 -13.14
CA SER A 259 2.26 -0.50 -14.51
C SER A 259 0.78 -0.15 -14.59
N THR A 260 0.33 0.55 -15.61
CA THR A 260 -1.11 0.78 -15.86
C THR A 260 -1.78 1.47 -14.65
N VAL A 261 -1.26 2.63 -14.26
CA VAL A 261 -1.74 3.38 -13.08
C VAL A 261 -2.31 4.73 -13.53
N THR A 262 -3.41 5.15 -12.92
CA THR A 262 -3.98 6.49 -13.10
C THR A 262 -3.87 7.30 -11.82
N PHE A 263 -3.28 8.48 -11.91
CA PHE A 263 -3.22 9.46 -10.85
C PHE A 263 -4.19 10.61 -11.15
N ARG A 264 -5.06 10.97 -10.21
CA ARG A 264 -6.03 12.06 -10.39
C ARG A 264 -6.01 13.02 -9.21
N GLY A 265 -5.61 14.27 -9.46
CA GLY A 265 -5.60 15.32 -8.44
C GLY A 265 -4.72 14.97 -7.23
N THR A 266 -3.65 14.21 -7.45
CA THR A 266 -2.66 13.89 -6.42
C THR A 266 -1.56 14.95 -6.38
N GLU A 267 -0.92 15.09 -5.22
CA GLU A 267 0.27 15.92 -5.07
C GLU A 267 1.42 15.40 -5.93
N ASN A 268 1.64 14.08 -5.94
CA ASN A 268 2.68 13.47 -6.76
C ASN A 268 2.09 12.31 -7.59
N GLY A 269 2.75 12.00 -8.70
CA GLY A 269 2.47 10.80 -9.48
C GLY A 269 3.34 9.66 -8.97
N VAL A 270 4.44 9.42 -9.69
CA VAL A 270 5.48 8.46 -9.30
C VAL A 270 6.64 9.22 -8.65
N ARG A 271 6.95 8.85 -7.40
CA ARG A 271 7.92 9.58 -6.57
C ARG A 271 8.98 8.64 -5.99
N ILE A 272 10.24 9.09 -5.97
CA ILE A 272 11.31 8.52 -5.14
C ILE A 272 11.80 9.62 -4.19
N LYS A 273 11.69 9.41 -2.88
CA LYS A 273 12.07 10.39 -1.86
C LYS A 273 13.14 9.80 -0.93
N THR A 274 14.28 10.48 -0.78
CA THR A 274 15.35 10.07 0.13
C THR A 274 15.80 11.23 1.00
N TRP A 275 16.04 10.93 2.28
CA TRP A 275 16.52 11.88 3.26
C TRP A 275 17.88 12.44 2.85
N ALA A 276 18.04 13.75 3.07
CA ALA A 276 19.27 14.48 2.79
C ALA A 276 20.32 14.22 3.90
N ARG A 277 20.74 12.95 4.03
CA ARG A 277 21.64 12.43 5.07
C ARG A 277 22.59 11.35 4.52
N PRO A 278 23.72 11.09 5.18
CA PRO A 278 24.52 9.90 4.92
C PRO A 278 23.69 8.61 5.05
N SER A 279 23.88 7.69 4.11
CA SER A 279 23.21 6.39 4.07
C SER A 279 24.00 5.44 3.15
N HIS A 280 23.92 4.14 3.41
CA HIS A 280 24.39 3.09 2.51
C HIS A 280 23.23 2.39 1.76
N GLY A 281 21.99 2.88 1.96
CA GLY A 281 20.81 2.38 1.27
C GLY A 281 20.83 2.64 -0.23
N PHE A 282 19.92 1.99 -0.95
CA PHE A 282 19.81 2.13 -2.40
C PHE A 282 18.37 1.94 -2.90
N VAL A 283 18.11 2.45 -4.09
CA VAL A 283 16.93 2.15 -4.91
C VAL A 283 17.42 1.71 -6.29
N THR A 284 17.06 0.49 -6.73
CA THR A 284 17.53 -0.02 -8.04
C THR A 284 16.52 -0.90 -8.77
N GLY A 285 16.52 -0.86 -10.11
CA GLY A 285 15.65 -1.72 -10.92
C GLY A 285 14.18 -1.36 -10.71
N VAL A 286 13.84 -0.10 -10.99
CA VAL A 286 12.47 0.41 -10.86
C VAL A 286 11.92 0.71 -12.24
N VAL A 287 10.69 0.28 -12.50
CA VAL A 287 9.98 0.54 -13.75
C VAL A 287 8.63 1.16 -13.44
N PHE A 288 8.42 2.38 -13.93
CA PHE A 288 7.13 3.05 -14.00
C PHE A 288 6.68 3.05 -15.46
N GLN A 289 5.58 2.37 -15.78
CA GLN A 289 5.11 2.29 -17.16
C GLN A 289 3.59 2.39 -17.34
N HIS A 290 3.14 2.88 -18.50
CA HIS A 290 1.72 3.03 -18.83
C HIS A 290 0.98 3.85 -17.75
N VAL A 291 1.47 5.05 -17.47
CA VAL A 291 0.96 5.90 -16.39
C VAL A 291 0.18 7.07 -16.96
N THR A 292 -1.07 7.21 -16.54
CA THR A 292 -1.92 8.36 -16.89
C THR A 292 -1.97 9.37 -15.74
N MET A 293 -1.60 10.61 -16.02
CA MET A 293 -1.64 11.73 -15.09
C MET A 293 -2.83 12.63 -15.38
N VAL A 294 -3.66 12.91 -14.37
CA VAL A 294 -4.79 13.83 -14.48
C VAL A 294 -4.67 14.90 -13.42
N ASN A 295 -4.19 16.08 -13.82
CA ASN A 295 -4.01 17.24 -12.95
C ASN A 295 -3.18 16.92 -11.70
N VAL A 296 -2.01 16.30 -11.90
CA VAL A 296 -1.09 15.87 -10.82
C VAL A 296 -0.04 16.95 -10.58
N GLN A 297 0.21 17.35 -9.33
CA GLN A 297 1.11 18.49 -9.07
C GLN A 297 2.58 18.19 -9.42
N ASN A 298 3.13 17.03 -9.04
CA ASN A 298 4.46 16.57 -9.42
C ASN A 298 4.37 15.18 -10.08
N PRO A 299 4.11 15.10 -11.40
CA PRO A 299 3.91 13.82 -12.09
C PRO A 299 5.08 12.83 -11.93
N ILE A 300 6.31 13.26 -12.23
CA ILE A 300 7.53 12.47 -12.07
C ILE A 300 8.47 13.22 -11.13
N LEU A 301 8.81 12.61 -10.00
CA LEU A 301 9.65 13.23 -8.98
C LEU A 301 10.70 12.27 -8.42
N ILE A 302 11.98 12.65 -8.53
CA ILE A 302 13.03 12.17 -7.62
C ILE A 302 13.45 13.36 -6.76
N GLU A 303 13.41 13.18 -5.43
CA GLU A 303 13.85 14.17 -4.46
C GLU A 303 14.80 13.52 -3.45
N GLN A 304 16.10 13.82 -3.59
CA GLN A 304 17.14 13.39 -2.66
C GLN A 304 17.51 14.47 -1.64
N LYS A 305 16.67 15.50 -1.49
CA LYS A 305 16.78 16.59 -0.51
C LYS A 305 15.67 16.55 0.55
N TYR A 306 15.00 15.41 0.69
CA TYR A 306 13.86 15.28 1.60
C TYR A 306 14.30 15.56 3.04
N CYS A 307 13.71 16.59 3.65
CA CYS A 307 13.96 16.97 5.04
C CYS A 307 12.72 17.65 5.63
N PRO A 308 11.66 16.89 5.93
CA PRO A 308 10.47 17.45 6.56
C PRO A 308 10.86 18.14 7.88
N GLU A 309 10.29 19.33 8.09
CA GLU A 309 10.50 20.21 9.24
C GLU A 309 11.95 20.74 9.41
N GLY A 310 12.82 20.55 8.41
CA GLY A 310 14.23 21.00 8.49
C GLY A 310 15.07 20.27 9.55
N ASN A 311 14.53 19.22 10.14
CA ASN A 311 15.13 18.54 11.28
C ASN A 311 16.05 17.39 10.83
N ASN A 312 17.21 17.29 11.48
CA ASN A 312 18.15 16.16 11.38
C ASN A 312 18.72 15.88 9.96
N CYS A 313 18.79 16.85 9.05
CA CYS A 313 19.43 16.71 7.72
C CYS A 313 20.75 17.49 7.60
N PRO A 314 21.83 17.09 8.30
CA PRO A 314 23.10 17.79 8.23
C PRO A 314 23.67 17.70 6.80
N ASN A 315 24.03 18.86 6.24
CA ASN A 315 24.68 19.02 4.93
C ASN A 315 23.79 18.84 3.69
N GLN A 316 22.52 18.45 3.82
CA GLN A 316 21.54 18.37 2.72
C GLN A 316 21.94 17.49 1.51
N VAL A 317 22.83 16.51 1.69
CA VAL A 317 23.24 15.57 0.63
C VAL A 317 22.82 14.14 1.03
N SER A 318 22.08 13.45 0.16
CA SER A 318 21.66 12.07 0.41
C SER A 318 22.76 11.06 0.08
N GLY A 319 22.96 10.08 0.96
CA GLY A 319 23.81 8.91 0.76
C GLY A 319 23.14 7.79 -0.04
N VAL A 320 21.82 7.83 -0.20
CA VAL A 320 21.07 6.77 -0.88
C VAL A 320 21.42 6.77 -2.38
N LYS A 321 21.82 5.62 -2.91
CA LYS A 321 22.14 5.47 -4.33
C LYS A 321 20.88 5.12 -5.13
N ILE A 322 20.58 5.88 -6.17
CA ILE A 322 19.45 5.59 -7.08
C ILE A 322 20.00 5.21 -8.45
N LYS A 323 19.65 4.02 -8.92
CA LYS A 323 20.14 3.48 -10.19
C LYS A 323 19.03 2.76 -10.98
N ASP A 324 19.15 2.72 -12.30
CA ASP A 324 18.35 1.85 -13.17
C ASP A 324 16.83 2.07 -12.95
N VAL A 325 16.39 3.31 -13.15
CA VAL A 325 14.98 3.72 -13.03
C VAL A 325 14.43 4.07 -14.41
N VAL A 326 13.37 3.39 -14.81
CA VAL A 326 12.71 3.57 -16.11
C VAL A 326 11.37 4.27 -15.90
N TYR A 327 11.14 5.32 -16.70
CA TYR A 327 9.85 5.96 -16.88
C TYR A 327 9.47 5.80 -18.35
N GLU A 328 8.43 5.01 -18.63
CA GLU A 328 8.05 4.62 -19.99
C GLU A 328 6.54 4.81 -20.22
N ASP A 329 6.13 5.46 -21.30
CA ASP A 329 4.70 5.73 -21.59
C ASP A 329 3.99 6.39 -20.39
N ILE A 330 4.46 7.58 -20.04
CA ILE A 330 3.85 8.43 -19.00
C ILE A 330 3.24 9.65 -19.65
N HIS A 331 1.91 9.76 -19.60
CA HIS A 331 1.20 10.78 -20.37
C HIS A 331 0.08 11.46 -19.56
N GLY A 332 -0.35 12.64 -20.01
CA GLY A 332 -1.49 13.35 -19.45
C GLY A 332 -1.18 14.78 -19.02
N THR A 333 -1.60 15.15 -17.81
CA THR A 333 -1.62 16.55 -17.35
C THR A 333 -1.02 16.76 -15.97
N SER A 334 -0.20 17.80 -15.86
CA SER A 334 0.40 18.32 -14.64
C SER A 334 -0.38 19.53 -14.13
N ALA A 335 -0.52 19.64 -12.81
CA ALA A 335 -1.06 20.84 -12.13
C ALA A 335 0.03 21.88 -11.81
N SER A 336 1.31 21.56 -12.06
CA SER A 336 2.42 22.50 -11.98
C SER A 336 3.22 22.52 -13.29
N GLN A 337 3.95 23.62 -13.53
CA GLN A 337 4.72 23.75 -14.78
C GLN A 337 5.86 22.73 -14.87
N VAL A 338 6.52 22.42 -13.75
CA VAL A 338 7.60 21.42 -13.70
C VAL A 338 6.98 20.03 -13.58
N ALA A 339 6.79 19.35 -14.71
CA ALA A 339 6.15 18.03 -14.74
C ALA A 339 7.14 16.88 -14.50
N VAL A 340 8.41 17.09 -14.81
CA VAL A 340 9.50 16.14 -14.58
C VAL A 340 10.56 16.81 -13.73
N LYS A 341 10.75 16.34 -12.49
CA LYS A 341 11.78 16.84 -11.58
C LYS A 341 12.66 15.70 -11.10
N LEU A 342 13.92 15.69 -11.52
CA LEU A 342 14.93 14.72 -11.11
C LEU A 342 16.00 15.44 -10.28
N ASP A 343 15.74 15.66 -9.00
CA ASP A 343 16.64 16.38 -8.08
C ASP A 343 17.44 15.36 -7.26
N CYS A 344 18.51 14.87 -7.88
CA CYS A 344 19.39 13.84 -7.32
C CYS A 344 20.50 14.43 -6.46
N SER A 345 21.15 13.57 -5.69
CA SER A 345 22.20 13.94 -4.75
C SER A 345 23.51 14.26 -5.47
N GLU A 346 24.14 15.38 -5.14
CA GLU A 346 25.48 15.72 -5.66
C GLU A 346 26.53 14.66 -5.25
N GLY A 347 26.45 14.17 -4.01
CA GLY A 347 27.38 13.15 -3.50
C GLY A 347 27.09 11.75 -4.03
N ASN A 348 25.87 11.48 -4.50
CA ASN A 348 25.47 10.21 -5.11
C ASN A 348 24.53 10.46 -6.30
N PRO A 349 25.06 10.95 -7.45
CA PRO A 349 24.23 11.23 -8.62
C PRO A 349 23.42 10.02 -9.07
N CYS A 350 22.19 10.26 -9.52
CA CYS A 350 21.38 9.19 -10.11
C CYS A 350 22.00 8.73 -11.43
N SER A 351 21.98 7.43 -11.71
CA SER A 351 22.51 6.88 -12.96
C SER A 351 21.59 5.82 -13.56
N GLY A 352 21.66 5.65 -14.88
CA GLY A 352 20.80 4.69 -15.58
C GLY A 352 19.31 5.09 -15.55
N ILE A 353 19.02 6.40 -15.46
CA ILE A 353 17.66 6.89 -15.62
C ILE A 353 17.27 6.78 -17.09
N ARG A 354 16.08 6.26 -17.41
CA ARG A 354 15.56 6.21 -18.78
C ARG A 354 14.20 6.88 -18.84
N LEU A 355 14.09 7.90 -19.69
CA LEU A 355 12.82 8.54 -20.04
C LEU A 355 12.43 8.10 -21.45
N GLN A 356 11.29 7.45 -21.60
CA GLN A 356 10.81 6.99 -22.90
C GLN A 356 9.32 7.31 -23.05
N ASP A 357 8.93 7.99 -24.13
CA ASP A 357 7.53 8.28 -24.42
C ASP A 357 6.82 9.01 -23.25
N VAL A 358 7.43 10.09 -22.76
CA VAL A 358 6.87 10.97 -21.73
C VAL A 358 6.15 12.15 -22.39
N ASN A 359 4.83 12.27 -22.19
CA ASN A 359 3.98 13.27 -22.81
C ASN A 359 3.01 13.95 -21.82
N LEU A 360 3.49 14.96 -21.12
CA LEU A 360 2.83 15.70 -20.07
C LEU A 360 2.66 17.16 -20.46
N ASN A 361 1.44 17.67 -20.31
CA ASN A 361 1.12 19.09 -20.48
C ASN A 361 0.77 19.75 -19.15
N TYR A 362 1.14 21.02 -18.98
CA TYR A 362 0.76 21.78 -17.79
C TYR A 362 -0.62 22.41 -17.98
N ILE A 363 -1.50 22.27 -16.99
CA ILE A 363 -2.81 22.94 -16.98
C ILE A 363 -2.78 24.12 -16.02
N ARG A 364 -2.97 25.33 -16.57
CA ARG A 364 -3.10 26.58 -15.80
C ARG A 364 -4.51 27.13 -15.97
N GLY A 365 -5.36 26.95 -14.96
CA GLY A 365 -6.79 27.27 -15.08
C GLY A 365 -7.41 26.40 -16.18
N ASN A 366 -7.96 27.02 -17.24
CA ASN A 366 -8.56 26.32 -18.38
C ASN A 366 -7.63 26.25 -19.61
N GLN A 367 -6.36 26.62 -19.46
CA GLN A 367 -5.41 26.66 -20.56
C GLN A 367 -4.38 25.54 -20.44
N THR A 368 -4.12 24.88 -21.57
CA THR A 368 -2.99 23.96 -21.73
C THR A 368 -1.75 24.78 -22.09
N GLN A 369 -0.69 24.63 -21.30
CA GLN A 369 0.61 25.25 -21.50
C GLN A 369 1.70 24.17 -21.57
N PRO A 370 2.86 24.47 -22.19
CA PRO A 370 3.99 23.56 -22.15
C PRO A 370 4.44 23.30 -20.71
N ALA A 371 4.55 22.04 -20.34
CA ALA A 371 5.28 21.65 -19.15
C ALA A 371 6.80 21.80 -19.37
N VAL A 372 7.58 21.73 -18.29
CA VAL A 372 9.04 21.76 -18.31
C VAL A 372 9.64 20.62 -17.47
N SER A 373 10.89 20.29 -17.78
CA SER A 373 11.71 19.35 -17.02
C SER A 373 12.81 20.08 -16.25
N SER A 374 13.18 19.58 -15.08
CA SER A 374 14.30 20.06 -14.26
C SER A 374 15.11 18.89 -13.73
N CYS A 375 16.41 18.87 -14.00
CA CYS A 375 17.33 17.81 -13.57
C CYS A 375 18.52 18.41 -12.81
N ALA A 376 18.94 17.75 -11.75
CA ALA A 376 20.19 18.02 -11.05
C ALA A 376 20.84 16.69 -10.70
N TYR A 377 22.11 16.51 -11.06
CA TYR A 377 22.90 15.31 -10.77
C TYR A 377 22.23 14.00 -11.22
N ALA A 378 21.53 14.02 -12.35
CA ALA A 378 20.88 12.85 -12.92
C ALA A 378 21.50 12.55 -14.30
N ALA A 379 21.90 11.31 -14.52
CA ALA A 379 22.47 10.84 -15.78
C ALA A 379 21.67 9.66 -16.35
N GLY A 380 21.46 9.67 -17.65
CA GLY A 380 20.56 8.72 -18.28
C GLY A 380 20.44 8.83 -19.79
N THR A 381 19.35 8.31 -20.31
CA THR A 381 18.98 8.40 -21.73
C THR A 381 17.53 8.81 -21.89
N ALA A 382 17.23 9.47 -22.99
CA ALA A 382 15.87 9.85 -23.36
C ALA A 382 15.59 9.48 -24.81
N SER A 383 14.41 8.91 -25.08
CA SER A 383 14.00 8.48 -26.43
C SER A 383 12.48 8.57 -26.62
N GLY A 384 12.05 8.48 -27.88
CA GLY A 384 10.62 8.55 -28.23
C GLY A 384 10.03 9.96 -28.11
N VAL A 385 8.74 10.03 -27.78
CA VAL A 385 8.04 11.31 -27.58
C VAL A 385 8.44 11.91 -26.22
N LEU A 386 8.95 13.15 -26.21
CA LEU A 386 9.42 13.83 -25.00
C LEU A 386 8.83 15.24 -24.92
N HIS A 387 7.67 15.32 -24.29
CA HIS A 387 7.04 16.55 -23.87
C HIS A 387 6.75 16.45 -22.36
N PRO A 388 7.36 17.25 -21.49
CA PRO A 388 8.41 18.23 -21.77
C PRO A 388 9.69 17.63 -22.37
N THR A 389 10.51 18.48 -23.00
CA THR A 389 11.86 18.09 -23.46
C THR A 389 12.66 17.53 -22.29
N SER A 390 13.42 16.46 -22.54
CA SER A 390 14.28 15.85 -21.53
C SER A 390 15.32 16.83 -20.98
N CYS A 391 15.64 16.69 -19.69
CA CYS A 391 16.77 17.36 -19.04
C CYS A 391 17.93 16.40 -18.69
N LEU A 392 17.83 15.13 -19.10
CA LEU A 392 18.89 14.12 -19.00
C LEU A 392 19.95 14.26 -20.09
#